data_AF-A0A0R3EM54-F1
#
_entry.id   AF-A0A0R3EM54-F1
#
_cell.length_a   1.000
_cell.length_b   1.000
_cell.length_c   1.000
_cell.angle_alpha   90.00
_cell.angle_beta   90.00
_cell.angle_gamma   90.00
#
_symmetry.space_group_name_H-M   'P 1'
#
loop_
_entity.id
_entity.type
_entity.pdbx_description
1 polymer ?
#
loop_
_entity_poly.entity_id
_entity_poly.type
_entity_poly.pdbx_seq_one_letter_code
_entity_poly.pdbx_strand_id
1 'polypeptide(L)'
;MLTASTVDPEYWVQKTQWYTPWLDAKAVAAILGVQETTVRQYAARGAEGFPIPASKDGIRNQWSPDQIYQFILTERPQLRDRIPRLYCPLTPMIPAIFLFAESQSVQRWEGQAQFVDIAVHRWQPSDTRGPIAVAYPPPLGEPAWRYAPKLLAQLPDVEAVAVVTAEIQPFSDRSGFQAALGVAQRGADAAALRLPWQSLHAKDVLEYGWNDLANLLRQDVPWWSLNLRDMSDILNWRPGRPRQPVRPLGVGYNESVLRRLIPYSPAADTATLSNLIDRVNRLIEDPLEDSGLPTGVGEETPGLVQAAEASFQLQEVPADPTPQEMLWLLNRPVSDPTIANAAANVLPAVRTLETASAYVMRVCEPLDPLAREWLNRCIPAAKNDTAALGFSFPRQSVHNDEKIVRYLRHTLPDGSIDDTTWIIETDAKAFYVTVGTRVPASGTLTELAVDTTWGFFKDSTGAVWALPSSGYNRYYNSGYGGTGPKELLATIIALHTDAAGDVASARVDDDERRRPPLWRYITHTDPPLRIGAAHLAGIAK
;
A
#
# COMPACT_ATOMS: atom_id res chain seq x y z
N MET A 1 13.04 32.89 5.54
CA MET A 1 12.22 32.04 4.67
C MET A 1 10.83 32.65 4.61
N LEU A 2 10.20 32.75 3.44
CA LEU A 2 8.82 33.22 3.34
C LEU A 2 7.90 32.11 3.88
N THR A 3 6.94 32.48 4.72
CA THR A 3 5.91 31.59 5.30
C THR A 3 4.53 31.97 4.77
N ALA A 4 3.55 31.08 4.89
CA ALA A 4 2.15 31.39 4.51
C ALA A 4 1.59 32.66 5.18
N SER A 5 2.07 32.99 6.38
CA SER A 5 1.62 34.16 7.15
C SER A 5 2.29 35.48 6.72
N THR A 6 3.31 35.42 5.86
CA THR A 6 4.11 36.59 5.45
C THR A 6 4.03 36.92 3.96
N VAL A 7 3.51 36.00 3.15
CA VAL A 7 3.29 36.24 1.72
C VAL A 7 2.12 37.19 1.47
N ASP A 8 2.21 37.96 0.38
CA ASP A 8 1.10 38.75 -0.12
C ASP A 8 -0.10 37.84 -0.48
N PRO A 9 -1.36 38.24 -0.20
CA PRO A 9 -2.55 37.55 -0.70
C PRO A 9 -2.48 37.12 -2.17
N GLU A 10 -1.85 37.92 -3.05
CA GLU A 10 -1.69 37.60 -4.48
C GLU A 10 -0.94 36.29 -4.75
N TYR A 11 -0.07 35.85 -3.84
CA TYR A 11 0.63 34.56 -3.93
C TYR A 11 -0.36 33.40 -4.13
N TRP A 12 -1.52 33.47 -3.49
CA TRP A 12 -2.52 32.42 -3.48
C TRP A 12 -3.41 32.39 -4.72
N VAL A 13 -3.44 33.49 -5.47
CA VAL A 13 -4.24 33.63 -6.70
C VAL A 13 -3.82 32.61 -7.75
N GLN A 14 -2.50 32.38 -7.88
CA GLN A 14 -1.94 31.44 -8.85
C GLN A 14 -1.89 29.98 -8.33
N LYS A 15 -1.95 29.79 -7.01
CA LYS A 15 -1.72 28.50 -6.36
C LYS A 15 -3.00 27.73 -6.03
N THR A 16 -4.11 28.44 -5.88
CA THR A 16 -5.42 27.86 -5.57
C THR A 16 -6.31 27.81 -6.81
N GLN A 17 -7.36 26.99 -6.74
CA GLN A 17 -8.33 26.89 -7.84
C GLN A 17 -9.41 27.97 -7.80
N TRP A 18 -9.49 28.75 -6.72
CA TRP A 18 -10.61 29.67 -6.46
C TRP A 18 -10.66 30.86 -7.42
N TYR A 19 -9.51 31.28 -7.95
CA TYR A 19 -9.39 32.50 -8.75
C TYR A 19 -9.28 32.25 -10.25
N THR A 20 -9.19 30.99 -10.66
CA THR A 20 -9.05 30.62 -12.07
C THR A 20 -10.39 30.63 -12.78
N PRO A 21 -10.54 31.34 -13.92
CA PRO A 21 -11.83 31.52 -14.57
C PRO A 21 -12.20 30.34 -15.47
N TRP A 22 -12.82 29.32 -14.89
CA TRP A 22 -13.20 28.09 -15.59
C TRP A 22 -14.68 27.70 -15.44
N LEU A 23 -15.47 28.47 -14.67
CA LEU A 23 -16.90 28.23 -14.56
C LEU A 23 -17.60 28.81 -15.78
N ASP A 24 -18.21 27.95 -16.59
CA ASP A 24 -19.12 28.39 -17.64
C ASP A 24 -20.52 28.70 -17.06
N ALA A 25 -21.41 29.21 -17.91
CA ALA A 25 -22.77 29.56 -17.48
C ALA A 25 -23.53 28.36 -16.87
N LYS A 26 -23.25 27.13 -17.32
CA LYS A 26 -23.88 25.91 -16.81
C LYS A 26 -23.38 25.60 -15.39
N ALA A 27 -22.08 25.69 -15.15
CA ALA A 27 -21.49 25.51 -13.84
C ALA A 27 -21.96 26.57 -12.84
N VAL A 28 -21.98 27.85 -13.24
CA VAL A 28 -22.52 28.94 -12.42
C VAL A 28 -23.99 28.70 -12.09
N ALA A 29 -24.78 28.26 -13.06
CA ALA A 29 -26.19 27.96 -12.85
C ALA A 29 -26.40 26.82 -11.86
N ALA A 30 -25.56 25.78 -11.91
CA ALA A 30 -25.59 24.68 -10.95
C ALA A 30 -25.28 25.14 -9.52
N ILE A 31 -24.27 25.99 -9.34
CA ILE A 31 -23.90 26.55 -8.02
C ILE A 31 -25.04 27.42 -7.47
N LEU A 32 -25.62 28.27 -8.32
CA LEU A 32 -26.68 29.21 -7.93
C LEU A 32 -28.08 28.57 -7.84
N GLY A 33 -28.24 27.31 -8.26
CA GLY A 33 -29.53 26.62 -8.29
C GLY A 33 -30.54 27.23 -9.28
N VAL A 34 -30.06 27.76 -10.41
CA VAL A 34 -30.88 28.40 -11.45
C VAL A 34 -30.69 27.73 -12.82
N GLN A 35 -31.44 28.17 -13.83
CA GLN A 35 -31.25 27.71 -15.21
C GLN A 35 -30.05 28.42 -15.87
N GLU A 36 -29.36 27.72 -16.77
CA GLU A 36 -28.22 28.28 -17.53
C GLU A 36 -28.62 29.55 -18.32
N THR A 37 -29.85 29.57 -18.84
CA THR A 37 -30.41 30.73 -19.55
C THR A 37 -30.52 31.97 -18.66
N THR A 38 -30.83 31.80 -17.37
CA THR A 38 -30.88 32.89 -16.39
C THR A 38 -29.51 33.52 -16.19
N VAL A 39 -28.46 32.71 -16.05
CA VAL A 39 -27.07 33.21 -15.93
C VAL A 39 -26.65 33.99 -17.17
N ARG A 40 -26.94 33.47 -18.37
CA ARG A 40 -26.65 34.16 -19.63
C ARG A 40 -27.39 35.51 -19.73
N GLN A 41 -28.64 35.57 -19.27
CA GLN A 41 -29.42 36.81 -19.24
C GLN A 41 -28.87 37.83 -18.25
N TYR A 42 -28.48 37.41 -17.03
CA TYR A 42 -27.85 38.30 -16.05
C TYR A 42 -26.56 38.91 -16.60
N ALA A 43 -25.70 38.07 -17.21
CA ALA A 43 -24.45 38.53 -17.82
C ALA A 43 -24.68 39.49 -18.99
N ALA A 44 -25.65 39.20 -19.87
CA ALA A 44 -25.93 40.01 -21.06
C ALA A 44 -26.57 41.37 -20.72
N ARG A 45 -27.37 41.43 -19.67
CA ARG A 45 -28.08 42.65 -19.24
C ARG A 45 -27.29 43.50 -18.24
N GLY A 46 -26.14 43.01 -17.76
CA GLY A 46 -25.41 43.65 -16.67
C GLY A 46 -26.28 43.77 -15.43
N ALA A 47 -26.94 42.68 -15.04
CA ALA A 47 -27.82 42.67 -13.87
C ALA A 47 -27.07 43.20 -12.63
N GLU A 48 -27.71 44.10 -11.89
CA GLU A 48 -27.12 44.74 -10.72
C GLU A 48 -26.61 43.69 -9.72
N GLY A 49 -25.38 43.88 -9.23
CA GLY A 49 -24.69 42.98 -8.30
C GLY A 49 -24.14 41.68 -8.93
N PHE A 50 -24.57 41.27 -10.12
CA PHE A 50 -24.09 40.03 -10.75
C PHE A 50 -22.65 40.20 -11.30
N PRO A 51 -21.73 39.26 -11.04
CA PRO A 51 -20.32 39.42 -11.40
C PRO A 51 -20.09 39.45 -12.91
N ILE A 52 -19.24 40.37 -13.34
CA ILE A 52 -18.74 40.44 -14.73
C ILE A 52 -17.82 39.23 -14.97
N PRO A 53 -17.94 38.51 -16.09
CA PRO A 53 -17.04 37.40 -16.42
C PRO A 53 -15.56 37.82 -16.36
N ALA A 54 -14.74 37.03 -15.66
CA ALA A 54 -13.29 37.26 -15.55
C ALA A 54 -12.54 37.00 -16.86
N SER A 55 -13.03 36.10 -17.71
CA SER A 55 -12.47 35.85 -19.03
C SER A 55 -13.55 35.51 -20.05
N LYS A 56 -13.16 35.54 -21.33
CA LYS A 56 -13.95 35.03 -22.45
C LYS A 56 -13.12 34.02 -23.23
N ASP A 57 -13.64 32.82 -23.36
CA ASP A 57 -13.09 31.78 -24.24
C ASP A 57 -13.93 31.73 -25.52
N GLY A 58 -13.48 32.46 -26.54
CA GLY A 58 -14.27 32.77 -27.73
C GLY A 58 -15.56 33.54 -27.37
N ILE A 59 -16.72 32.89 -27.57
CA ILE A 59 -18.04 33.46 -27.24
C ILE A 59 -18.54 33.10 -25.83
N ARG A 60 -17.80 32.28 -25.08
CA ARG A 60 -18.24 31.77 -23.78
C ARG A 60 -17.70 32.66 -22.66
N ASN A 61 -18.61 33.19 -21.86
CA ASN A 61 -18.27 33.87 -20.61
C ASN A 61 -17.78 32.85 -19.58
N GLN A 62 -16.69 33.16 -18.91
CA GLN A 62 -16.12 32.36 -17.83
C GLN A 62 -15.99 33.19 -16.56
N TRP A 63 -16.37 32.58 -15.44
CA TRP A 63 -16.24 33.14 -14.11
C TRP A 63 -15.27 32.31 -13.28
N SER A 64 -14.63 32.94 -12.28
CA SER A 64 -13.92 32.20 -11.25
C SER A 64 -14.88 31.76 -10.13
N PRO A 65 -14.57 30.67 -9.40
CA PRO A 65 -15.30 30.33 -8.18
C PRO A 65 -15.40 31.49 -7.19
N ASP A 66 -14.32 32.25 -6.98
CA ASP A 66 -14.31 33.41 -6.09
C ASP A 66 -15.37 34.46 -6.47
N GLN A 67 -15.50 34.82 -7.74
CA GLN A 67 -16.52 35.78 -8.19
C GLN A 67 -17.94 35.34 -7.82
N ILE A 68 -18.24 34.05 -7.98
CA ILE A 68 -19.56 33.49 -7.71
C ILE A 68 -19.80 33.35 -6.20
N TYR A 69 -18.79 32.95 -5.43
CA TYR A 69 -18.92 32.81 -3.98
C TYR A 69 -19.02 34.18 -3.29
N GLN A 70 -18.30 35.20 -3.74
CA GLN A 70 -18.47 36.58 -3.29
C GLN A 70 -19.89 37.11 -3.57
N PHE A 71 -20.41 36.82 -4.76
CA PHE A 71 -21.80 37.13 -5.09
C PHE A 71 -22.79 36.42 -4.17
N ILE A 72 -22.55 35.14 -3.83
CA ILE A 72 -23.38 34.43 -2.84
C ILE A 72 -23.30 35.10 -1.47
N LEU A 73 -22.10 35.42 -0.99
CA LEU A 73 -21.91 36.03 0.33
C LEU A 73 -22.60 37.39 0.45
N THR A 74 -22.62 38.17 -0.64
CA THR A 74 -23.14 39.54 -0.64
C THR A 74 -24.62 39.63 -1.02
N GLU A 75 -25.02 38.94 -2.08
CA GLU A 75 -26.33 39.12 -2.75
C GLU A 75 -27.28 37.92 -2.59
N ARG A 76 -26.77 36.75 -2.20
CA ARG A 76 -27.54 35.50 -2.04
C ARG A 76 -27.15 34.71 -0.78
N PRO A 77 -27.15 35.32 0.42
CA PRO A 77 -26.64 34.67 1.63
C PRO A 77 -27.36 33.37 2.01
N GLN A 78 -28.59 33.15 1.51
CA GLN A 78 -29.32 31.90 1.66
C GLN A 78 -28.67 30.69 0.96
N LEU A 79 -27.72 30.92 0.03
CA LEU A 79 -26.95 29.88 -0.66
C LEU A 79 -25.56 29.67 -0.04
N ARG A 80 -25.31 30.19 1.17
CA ARG A 80 -23.99 30.09 1.83
C ARG A 80 -23.54 28.64 2.05
N ASP A 81 -24.48 27.71 2.16
CA ASP A 81 -24.23 26.26 2.23
C ASP A 81 -23.62 25.69 0.95
N ARG A 82 -23.76 26.37 -0.20
CA ARG A 82 -23.15 26.01 -1.50
C ARG A 82 -21.71 26.48 -1.66
N ILE A 83 -21.16 27.17 -0.68
CA ILE A 83 -19.76 27.60 -0.69
C ILE A 83 -18.92 26.51 -0.03
N PRO A 84 -17.93 25.91 -0.74
CA PRO A 84 -17.00 24.96 -0.14
C PRO A 84 -16.32 25.49 1.12
N ARG A 85 -16.09 24.63 2.12
CA ARG A 85 -15.46 25.04 3.38
C ARG A 85 -14.01 25.49 3.16
N LEU A 86 -13.28 24.90 2.21
CA LEU A 86 -11.91 25.31 1.90
C LEU A 86 -11.80 26.60 1.08
N TYR A 87 -12.92 27.17 0.62
CA TYR A 87 -12.89 28.51 0.00
C TYR A 87 -12.73 29.60 1.06
N CYS A 88 -11.81 30.52 0.81
CA CYS A 88 -11.72 31.79 1.51
C CYS A 88 -11.53 32.95 0.51
N PRO A 89 -12.09 34.13 0.81
CA PRO A 89 -11.96 35.31 -0.05
C PRO A 89 -10.53 35.88 -0.04
N LEU A 90 -10.17 36.61 -1.10
CA LEU A 90 -8.88 37.34 -1.20
C LEU A 90 -8.89 38.64 -0.38
N THR A 91 -9.28 38.54 0.89
CA THR A 91 -9.19 39.64 1.85
C THR A 91 -8.01 39.40 2.80
N PRO A 92 -7.40 40.45 3.38
CA PRO A 92 -6.42 40.28 4.45
C PRO A 92 -7.01 39.41 5.57
N MET A 93 -6.45 38.21 5.72
CA MET A 93 -6.84 37.24 6.74
C MET A 93 -5.70 37.11 7.74
N ILE A 94 -6.03 37.07 9.03
CA ILE A 94 -5.04 36.70 10.04
C ILE A 94 -4.79 35.18 9.96
N PRO A 95 -3.56 34.72 10.26
CA PRO A 95 -3.25 33.29 10.34
C PRO A 95 -4.22 32.53 11.25
N ALA A 96 -4.63 31.34 10.82
CA ALA A 96 -5.47 30.44 11.58
C ALA A 96 -4.81 30.05 12.90
N ILE A 97 -5.63 29.80 13.90
CA ILE A 97 -5.18 29.36 15.22
C ILE A 97 -5.18 27.83 15.24
N PHE A 98 -4.02 27.25 15.55
CA PHE A 98 -3.94 25.83 15.90
C PHE A 98 -4.60 25.62 17.27
N LEU A 99 -5.66 24.82 17.32
CA LEU A 99 -6.40 24.58 18.55
C LEU A 99 -5.72 23.49 19.38
N PHE A 100 -5.64 22.28 18.83
CA PHE A 100 -4.98 21.13 19.45
C PHE A 100 -4.87 19.99 18.43
N ALA A 101 -4.15 18.94 18.81
CA ALA A 101 -4.14 17.66 18.10
C ALA A 101 -4.73 16.56 18.97
N GLU A 102 -5.43 15.62 18.36
CA GLU A 102 -6.04 14.46 19.03
C GLU A 102 -6.00 13.22 18.13
N SER A 103 -6.14 12.03 18.73
CA SER A 103 -6.26 10.78 18.01
C SER A 103 -7.74 10.41 17.87
N GLN A 104 -8.16 9.98 16.69
CA GLN A 104 -9.51 9.51 16.42
C GLN A 104 -9.47 8.07 15.91
N SER A 105 -10.21 7.18 16.58
CA SER A 105 -10.32 5.78 16.19
C SER A 105 -11.54 5.59 15.29
N VAL A 106 -11.29 5.19 14.04
CA VAL A 106 -12.31 5.09 13.00
C VAL A 106 -12.42 3.66 12.51
N GLN A 107 -13.66 3.18 12.35
CA GLN A 107 -13.91 1.85 11.81
C GLN A 107 -13.38 1.74 10.38
N ARG A 108 -12.54 0.74 10.11
CA ARG A 108 -11.90 0.51 8.80
C ARG A 108 -12.92 0.14 7.73
N TRP A 109 -13.77 -0.85 8.05
CA TRP A 109 -14.79 -1.40 7.17
C TRP A 109 -16.13 -1.54 7.90
N GLU A 110 -17.23 -1.22 7.22
CA GLU A 110 -18.57 -1.39 7.79
C GLU A 110 -18.80 -2.85 8.19
N GLY A 111 -19.31 -3.06 9.41
CA GLY A 111 -19.57 -4.38 9.95
C GLY A 111 -18.34 -5.17 10.42
N GLN A 112 -17.13 -4.60 10.37
CA GLN A 112 -15.92 -5.25 10.90
C GLN A 112 -15.43 -4.60 12.19
N ALA A 113 -14.86 -5.41 13.10
CA ALA A 113 -14.29 -4.95 14.37
C ALA A 113 -12.89 -4.32 14.24
N GLN A 114 -12.46 -3.97 13.02
CA GLN A 114 -11.14 -3.37 12.78
C GLN A 114 -11.25 -1.84 12.80
N PHE A 115 -10.37 -1.21 13.56
CA PHE A 115 -10.26 0.23 13.69
C PHE A 115 -8.89 0.72 13.23
N VAL A 116 -8.85 1.97 12.77
CA VAL A 116 -7.63 2.69 12.41
C VAL A 116 -7.60 3.96 13.25
N ASP A 117 -6.51 4.15 13.99
CA ASP A 117 -6.27 5.40 14.71
C ASP A 117 -5.66 6.42 13.74
N ILE A 118 -6.23 7.63 13.71
CA ILE A 118 -5.84 8.72 12.82
C ILE A 118 -5.52 9.95 13.66
N ALA A 119 -4.36 10.56 13.43
CA ALA A 119 -4.01 11.82 14.07
C ALA A 119 -4.78 12.98 13.39
N VAL A 120 -5.38 13.85 14.19
CA VAL A 120 -6.18 14.97 13.72
C VAL A 120 -5.66 16.27 14.32
N HIS A 121 -5.36 17.25 13.47
CA HIS A 121 -5.06 18.62 13.87
C HIS A 121 -6.29 19.49 13.67
N ARG A 122 -6.70 20.21 14.72
CA ARG A 122 -7.84 21.13 14.66
C ARG A 122 -7.35 22.56 14.52
N TRP A 123 -7.97 23.27 13.58
CA TRP A 123 -7.63 24.62 13.24
C TRP A 123 -8.87 25.51 13.24
N GLN A 124 -8.71 26.74 13.70
CA GLN A 124 -9.72 27.79 13.60
C GLN A 124 -9.25 28.81 12.54
N PRO A 125 -9.78 28.73 11.30
CA PRO A 125 -9.59 29.78 10.32
C PRO A 125 -10.21 31.11 10.78
N SER A 126 -9.69 32.22 10.28
CA SER A 126 -10.16 33.57 10.62
C SER A 126 -11.39 34.03 9.82
N ASP A 127 -11.92 33.17 8.95
CA ASP A 127 -13.03 33.47 8.05
C ASP A 127 -14.43 33.40 8.71
N THR A 128 -14.50 33.16 10.03
CA THR A 128 -15.74 33.03 10.83
C THR A 128 -16.65 31.86 10.46
N ARG A 129 -16.21 30.95 9.58
CA ARG A 129 -17.01 29.80 9.09
C ARG A 129 -16.77 28.52 9.89
N GLY A 130 -16.48 28.64 11.20
CA GLY A 130 -16.24 27.52 12.11
C GLY A 130 -14.88 26.84 11.94
N PRO A 131 -14.48 25.92 12.82
CA PRO A 131 -13.20 25.25 12.75
C PRO A 131 -13.18 24.11 11.72
N ILE A 132 -11.98 23.69 11.33
CA ILE A 132 -11.75 22.53 10.46
C ILE A 132 -10.77 21.55 11.11
N ALA A 133 -10.78 20.31 10.63
CA ALA A 133 -9.83 19.28 11.02
C ALA A 133 -8.96 18.87 9.81
N VAL A 134 -7.67 18.69 10.05
CA VAL A 134 -6.72 18.10 9.10
C VAL A 134 -6.27 16.74 9.65
N ALA A 135 -6.53 15.68 8.90
CA ALA A 135 -6.33 14.31 9.34
C ALA A 135 -5.16 13.65 8.62
N TYR A 136 -4.29 13.01 9.39
CA TYR A 136 -3.07 12.35 8.93
C TYR A 136 -3.19 10.83 9.20
N PRO A 137 -3.75 10.07 8.24
CA PRO A 137 -3.87 8.63 8.40
C PRO A 137 -2.50 7.96 8.32
N PRO A 138 -2.29 6.85 9.05
CA PRO A 138 -1.05 6.06 8.96
C PRO A 138 -0.88 5.48 7.54
N PRO A 139 0.25 4.81 7.23
CA PRO A 139 0.36 4.00 6.03
C PRO A 139 -0.78 2.97 5.94
N LEU A 140 -1.58 3.05 4.88
CA LEU A 140 -2.73 2.17 4.64
C LEU A 140 -2.63 1.52 3.27
N GLY A 141 -3.15 0.30 3.15
CA GLY A 141 -3.27 -0.41 1.87
C GLY A 141 -4.49 0.04 1.05
N GLU A 142 -5.31 0.94 1.59
CA GLU A 142 -6.54 1.43 0.98
C GLU A 142 -6.55 2.98 0.87
N PRO A 143 -7.32 3.55 -0.08
CA PRO A 143 -7.42 5.00 -0.22
C PRO A 143 -7.91 5.71 1.05
N ALA A 144 -7.11 6.67 1.52
CA ALA A 144 -7.30 7.40 2.78
C ALA A 144 -8.53 8.33 2.80
N TRP A 145 -8.94 8.88 1.65
CA TRP A 145 -10.04 9.87 1.58
C TRP A 145 -11.37 9.32 2.13
N ARG A 146 -11.55 7.99 2.19
CA ARG A 146 -12.76 7.32 2.72
C ARG A 146 -13.03 7.62 4.20
N TYR A 147 -12.00 8.06 4.93
CA TYR A 147 -12.12 8.37 6.35
C TYR A 147 -12.69 9.77 6.60
N ALA A 148 -12.72 10.67 5.60
CA ALA A 148 -13.17 12.04 5.79
C ALA A 148 -14.63 12.13 6.31
N PRO A 149 -15.63 11.42 5.72
CA PRO A 149 -17.01 11.49 6.22
C PRO A 149 -17.17 10.84 7.59
N LYS A 150 -16.44 9.74 7.86
CA LYS A 150 -16.48 9.05 9.16
C LYS A 150 -15.93 9.92 10.28
N LEU A 151 -14.79 10.58 10.03
CA LEU A 151 -14.21 11.56 10.95
C LEU A 151 -15.14 12.75 11.13
N LEU A 152 -15.75 13.27 10.07
CA LEU A 152 -16.70 14.38 10.17
C LEU A 152 -17.91 14.01 11.05
N ALA A 153 -18.40 12.77 10.97
CA ALA A 153 -19.47 12.29 11.84
C ALA A 153 -19.05 12.22 13.32
N GLN A 154 -17.79 11.88 13.60
CA GLN A 154 -17.23 11.80 14.96
C GLN A 154 -16.81 13.15 15.56
N LEU A 155 -16.62 14.17 14.73
CA LEU A 155 -16.15 15.51 15.12
C LEU A 155 -17.29 16.54 14.96
N PRO A 156 -18.31 16.55 15.84
CA PRO A 156 -19.52 17.37 15.70
C PRO A 156 -19.25 18.88 15.63
N ASP A 157 -18.12 19.33 16.18
CA ASP A 157 -17.77 20.72 16.34
C ASP A 157 -16.87 21.29 15.22
N VAL A 158 -16.51 20.49 14.21
CA VAL A 158 -15.83 20.97 12.99
C VAL A 158 -16.77 21.01 11.79
N GLU A 159 -16.52 21.96 10.89
CA GLU A 159 -17.31 22.18 9.68
C GLU A 159 -16.81 21.39 8.47
N ALA A 160 -15.53 20.99 8.49
CA ALA A 160 -14.97 20.07 7.50
C ALA A 160 -13.80 19.27 8.06
N VAL A 161 -13.57 18.11 7.46
CA VAL A 161 -12.38 17.28 7.65
C VAL A 161 -11.65 17.17 6.32
N ALA A 162 -10.40 17.59 6.28
CA ALA A 162 -9.48 17.37 5.17
C ALA A 162 -8.51 16.22 5.51
N VAL A 163 -8.57 15.13 4.76
CA VAL A 163 -7.68 13.97 4.93
C VAL A 163 -6.51 14.09 3.97
N VAL A 164 -5.29 14.03 4.52
CA VAL A 164 -4.06 14.05 3.73
C VAL A 164 -3.87 12.70 3.06
N THR A 165 -3.76 12.71 1.72
CA THR A 165 -3.61 11.50 0.90
C THR A 165 -2.15 11.33 0.45
N ALA A 166 -1.89 10.29 -0.35
CA ALA A 166 -0.66 10.13 -1.13
C ALA A 166 -0.89 10.43 -2.63
N GLU A 167 -2.07 10.93 -2.98
CA GLU A 167 -2.45 11.25 -4.35
C GLU A 167 -2.00 12.68 -4.70
N ILE A 168 -1.91 12.96 -6.00
CA ILE A 168 -1.49 14.26 -6.53
C ILE A 168 -2.59 14.90 -7.37
N GLN A 169 -2.62 16.23 -7.35
CA GLN A 169 -3.50 17.04 -8.17
C GLN A 169 -2.66 18.07 -8.95
N PRO A 170 -2.96 18.36 -10.23
CA PRO A 170 -2.31 19.44 -10.95
C PRO A 170 -2.66 20.82 -10.32
N PHE A 171 -1.74 21.77 -10.43
CA PHE A 171 -2.05 23.18 -10.19
C PHE A 171 -3.12 23.69 -11.17
N SER A 172 -3.81 24.77 -10.80
CA SER A 172 -4.82 25.37 -11.65
C SER A 172 -4.22 25.88 -12.98
N ASP A 173 -3.05 26.50 -12.96
CA ASP A 173 -2.36 26.89 -14.20
C ASP A 173 -1.69 25.71 -14.95
N ARG A 174 -1.78 24.48 -14.43
CA ARG A 174 -1.11 23.27 -14.91
C ARG A 174 0.43 23.37 -14.98
N SER A 175 1.03 24.31 -14.24
CA SER A 175 2.49 24.48 -14.19
C SER A 175 3.21 23.41 -13.36
N GLY A 176 2.48 22.60 -12.60
CA GLY A 176 3.03 21.59 -11.71
C GLY A 176 1.96 20.79 -10.96
N PHE A 177 2.37 20.11 -9.88
CA PHE A 177 1.53 19.25 -9.05
C PHE A 177 1.60 19.65 -7.58
N GLN A 178 0.55 19.30 -6.84
CA GLN A 178 0.45 19.39 -5.37
C GLN A 178 -0.15 18.12 -4.80
N ALA A 179 -0.01 17.92 -3.49
CA ALA A 179 -0.74 16.86 -2.78
C ALA A 179 -2.26 17.09 -2.89
N ALA A 180 -2.99 16.00 -3.14
CA ALA A 180 -4.44 15.97 -3.10
C ALA A 180 -4.95 15.69 -1.67
N LEU A 181 -6.08 16.31 -1.33
CA LEU A 181 -6.79 16.18 -0.08
C LEU A 181 -8.18 15.61 -0.34
N GLY A 182 -8.61 14.64 0.46
CA GLY A 182 -10.00 14.20 0.49
C GLY A 182 -10.78 14.98 1.55
N VAL A 183 -11.79 15.75 1.15
CA VAL A 183 -12.51 16.65 2.05
C VAL A 183 -13.99 16.28 2.14
N ALA A 184 -14.47 16.11 3.38
CA ALA A 184 -15.88 16.05 3.71
C ALA A 184 -16.26 17.31 4.51
N GLN A 185 -17.45 17.87 4.27
CA GLN A 185 -17.94 19.05 4.98
C GLN A 185 -19.40 18.92 5.42
N ARG A 186 -19.80 19.71 6.41
CA ARG A 186 -21.19 19.82 6.84
C ARG A 186 -22.01 20.64 5.84
N GLY A 187 -23.32 20.38 5.84
CA GLY A 187 -24.29 21.13 5.05
C GLY A 187 -24.57 20.47 3.71
N ALA A 188 -24.30 21.19 2.61
CA ALA A 188 -24.65 20.74 1.27
C ALA A 188 -23.95 19.44 0.87
N ASP A 189 -24.63 18.65 0.04
CA ASP A 189 -24.10 17.45 -0.60
C ASP A 189 -22.80 17.79 -1.37
N ALA A 190 -21.80 16.91 -1.31
CA ALA A 190 -20.57 17.05 -2.08
C ALA A 190 -20.85 17.27 -3.57
N ALA A 191 -21.86 16.62 -4.15
CA ALA A 191 -22.25 16.83 -5.54
C ALA A 191 -22.65 18.29 -5.85
N ALA A 192 -23.22 19.00 -4.87
CA ALA A 192 -23.63 20.40 -4.99
C ALA A 192 -22.48 21.40 -4.84
N LEU A 193 -21.38 20.99 -4.20
CA LEU A 193 -20.21 21.80 -3.89
C LEU A 193 -19.08 21.63 -4.91
N ARG A 194 -19.16 20.54 -5.68
CA ARG A 194 -18.14 20.11 -6.62
C ARG A 194 -17.96 21.10 -7.77
N LEU A 195 -16.71 21.48 -8.03
CA LEU A 195 -16.35 22.23 -9.23
C LEU A 195 -16.30 21.29 -10.46
N PRO A 196 -16.55 21.77 -11.69
CA PRO A 196 -16.73 20.91 -12.87
C PRO A 196 -15.60 19.91 -13.18
N TRP A 197 -14.36 20.22 -12.79
CA TRP A 197 -13.17 19.40 -13.01
C TRP A 197 -12.78 18.52 -11.82
N GLN A 198 -13.45 18.66 -10.68
CA GLN A 198 -13.11 17.92 -9.46
C GLN A 198 -13.65 16.50 -9.50
N SER A 199 -12.81 15.56 -9.09
CA SER A 199 -13.21 14.19 -8.80
C SER A 199 -14.11 14.14 -7.57
N LEU A 200 -15.07 13.20 -7.58
CA LEU A 200 -15.91 12.89 -6.44
C LEU A 200 -15.61 11.46 -5.99
N HIS A 201 -15.04 11.33 -4.81
CA HIS A 201 -14.67 10.03 -4.25
C HIS A 201 -15.78 9.53 -3.32
N ALA A 202 -16.19 8.27 -3.48
CA ALA A 202 -17.29 7.63 -2.75
C ALA A 202 -18.55 8.49 -2.53
N LYS A 203 -18.91 9.31 -3.54
CA LYS A 203 -20.07 10.23 -3.57
C LYS A 203 -20.05 11.41 -2.60
N ASP A 204 -19.38 11.31 -1.46
CA ASP A 204 -19.48 12.31 -0.40
C ASP A 204 -18.13 13.01 -0.08
N VAL A 205 -17.08 12.73 -0.86
CA VAL A 205 -15.73 13.30 -0.62
C VAL A 205 -15.25 14.07 -1.85
N LEU A 206 -14.92 15.34 -1.63
CA LEU A 206 -14.39 16.26 -2.62
C LEU A 206 -12.87 16.22 -2.64
N GLU A 207 -12.29 16.28 -3.83
CA GLU A 207 -10.85 16.43 -4.00
C GLU A 207 -10.45 17.91 -4.03
N TYR A 208 -9.52 18.31 -3.15
CA TYR A 208 -8.94 19.64 -3.09
C TYR A 208 -7.42 19.59 -3.06
N GLY A 209 -6.78 20.69 -3.44
CA GLY A 209 -5.32 20.79 -3.40
C GLY A 209 -4.81 21.24 -2.05
N TRP A 210 -3.57 20.87 -1.71
CA TRP A 210 -2.88 21.36 -0.52
C TRP A 210 -2.91 22.88 -0.38
N ASN A 211 -2.75 23.60 -1.49
CA ASN A 211 -2.75 25.06 -1.49
C ASN A 211 -4.11 25.67 -1.13
N ASP A 212 -5.22 24.98 -1.40
CA ASP A 212 -6.55 25.45 -1.00
C ASP A 212 -6.68 25.45 0.53
N LEU A 213 -6.15 24.40 1.19
CA LEU A 213 -6.06 24.31 2.65
C LEU A 213 -5.11 25.37 3.21
N ALA A 214 -3.91 25.50 2.64
CA ALA A 214 -2.92 26.47 3.11
C ALA A 214 -3.40 27.93 2.95
N ASN A 215 -4.11 28.24 1.86
CA ASN A 215 -4.73 29.55 1.65
C ASN A 215 -5.83 29.85 2.67
N LEU A 216 -6.65 28.85 3.04
CA LEU A 216 -7.64 29.00 4.11
C LEU A 216 -6.97 29.28 5.46
N LEU A 217 -5.90 28.53 5.77
CA LEU A 217 -5.25 28.62 7.07
C LEU A 217 -4.30 29.81 7.20
N ARG A 218 -3.73 30.32 6.10
CA ARG A 218 -2.66 31.35 6.11
C ARG A 218 -1.51 30.98 7.07
N GLN A 219 -1.25 29.68 7.19
CA GLN A 219 -0.26 29.06 8.06
C GLN A 219 0.47 27.97 7.27
N ASP A 220 1.73 27.74 7.63
CA ASP A 220 2.47 26.60 7.11
C ASP A 220 1.89 25.31 7.72
N VAL A 221 1.37 24.45 6.86
CA VAL A 221 0.75 23.18 7.27
C VAL A 221 1.83 22.10 7.22
N PRO A 222 1.95 21.24 8.25
CA PRO A 222 2.98 20.23 8.28
C PRO A 222 2.67 19.11 7.29
N TRP A 223 3.59 18.88 6.36
CA TRP A 223 3.59 17.72 5.48
C TRP A 223 4.32 16.56 6.14
N TRP A 224 3.57 15.48 6.32
CA TRP A 224 4.09 14.18 6.73
C TRP A 224 3.98 13.22 5.55
N SER A 225 5.12 12.91 4.93
CA SER A 225 5.23 11.89 3.89
C SER A 225 4.64 10.58 4.41
N LEU A 226 4.00 9.79 3.53
CA LEU A 226 3.16 8.65 3.93
C LEU A 226 3.87 7.74 4.95
N ASN A 227 5.11 7.37 4.66
CA ASN A 227 5.92 6.46 5.48
C ASN A 227 6.52 7.11 6.73
N LEU A 228 6.37 8.42 6.95
CA LEU A 228 6.87 9.14 8.12
C LEU A 228 5.74 9.59 9.06
N ARG A 229 4.50 9.14 8.84
CA ARG A 229 3.35 9.50 9.67
C ARG A 229 3.33 8.75 11.00
N ASP A 230 4.27 9.08 11.88
CA ASP A 230 4.23 8.62 13.27
C ASP A 230 3.13 9.34 14.06
N MET A 231 2.24 8.56 14.67
CA MET A 231 1.11 9.06 15.43
C MET A 231 1.54 9.99 16.57
N SER A 232 2.56 9.59 17.33
CA SER A 232 2.99 10.34 18.51
C SER A 232 3.63 11.66 18.11
N ASP A 233 4.44 11.67 17.05
CA ASP A 233 5.04 12.89 16.54
C ASP A 233 4.02 13.87 15.99
N ILE A 234 3.04 13.40 15.21
CA ILE A 234 1.96 14.23 14.68
C ILE A 234 1.13 14.85 15.83
N LEU A 235 0.78 14.07 16.86
CA LEU A 235 0.00 14.58 18.01
C LEU A 235 0.76 15.62 18.84
N ASN A 236 2.09 15.49 18.92
CA ASN A 236 2.94 16.42 19.65
C ASN A 236 3.35 17.65 18.80
N TRP A 237 3.12 17.63 17.49
CA TRP A 237 3.48 18.72 16.61
C TRP A 237 2.69 20.01 16.90
N ARG A 238 3.35 21.16 16.76
CA ARG A 238 2.76 22.51 16.87
C ARG A 238 3.35 23.43 15.79
N PRO A 239 2.66 24.50 15.39
CA PRO A 239 3.19 25.47 14.42
C PRO A 239 4.58 25.99 14.83
N GLY A 240 5.51 26.04 13.86
CA GLY A 240 6.90 26.46 14.07
C GLY A 240 7.82 25.39 14.68
N ARG A 241 7.33 24.18 14.97
CA ARG A 241 8.18 23.06 15.42
C ARG A 241 9.16 22.68 14.29
N PRO A 242 10.46 22.46 14.59
CA PRO A 242 11.42 22.02 13.58
C PRO A 242 11.09 20.61 13.07
N ARG A 243 11.64 20.29 11.90
CA ARG A 243 11.58 18.96 11.31
C ARG A 243 12.07 17.90 12.30
N GLN A 244 11.33 16.80 12.40
CA GLN A 244 11.62 15.73 13.34
C GLN A 244 12.24 14.52 12.64
N PRO A 245 13.26 13.88 13.21
CA PRO A 245 13.73 12.59 12.74
C PRO A 245 12.70 11.52 13.13
N VAL A 246 12.17 10.80 12.14
CA VAL A 246 11.15 9.75 12.34
C VAL A 246 11.58 8.45 11.69
N ARG A 247 11.37 7.34 12.40
CA ARG A 247 11.60 5.99 11.87
C ARG A 247 10.54 5.67 10.81
N PRO A 248 10.92 5.22 9.61
CA PRO A 248 9.95 4.86 8.57
C PRO A 248 8.98 3.78 9.01
N LEU A 249 7.74 3.92 8.53
CA LEU A 249 6.61 3.05 8.76
C LEU A 249 6.05 2.60 7.41
N GLY A 250 5.50 1.39 7.36
CA GLY A 250 4.83 0.85 6.18
C GLY A 250 3.50 0.20 6.56
N VAL A 251 2.77 -0.31 5.56
CA VAL A 251 1.53 -1.06 5.82
C VAL A 251 1.86 -2.33 6.59
N GLY A 252 1.58 -2.33 7.90
CA GLY A 252 1.93 -3.43 8.80
C GLY A 252 3.41 -3.51 9.21
N TYR A 253 4.23 -2.54 8.81
CA TYR A 253 5.66 -2.47 9.16
C TYR A 253 5.96 -1.32 10.13
N ASN A 254 6.73 -1.64 11.16
CA ASN A 254 7.57 -0.70 11.90
C ASN A 254 8.80 -1.47 12.43
N GLU A 255 9.90 -0.79 12.74
CA GLU A 255 11.15 -1.48 13.12
C GLU A 255 11.00 -2.40 14.34
N SER A 256 10.03 -2.10 15.23
CA SER A 256 9.78 -2.88 16.44
C SER A 256 9.21 -4.27 16.15
N VAL A 257 8.57 -4.47 14.98
CA VAL A 257 7.97 -5.74 14.59
C VAL A 257 9.01 -6.87 14.65
N LEU A 258 10.16 -6.68 14.03
CA LEU A 258 11.24 -7.67 14.04
C LEU A 258 12.05 -7.64 15.34
N ARG A 259 12.26 -6.48 15.96
CA ARG A 259 12.97 -6.40 17.26
C ARG A 259 12.28 -7.19 18.38
N ARG A 260 10.96 -7.37 18.32
CA ARG A 260 10.21 -8.24 19.25
C ARG A 260 10.61 -9.72 19.19
N LEU A 261 11.40 -10.14 18.21
CA LEU A 261 11.99 -11.48 18.18
C LEU A 261 13.15 -11.65 19.18
N ILE A 262 13.85 -10.56 19.53
CA ILE A 262 15.06 -10.59 20.36
C ILE A 262 14.84 -11.27 21.72
N PRO A 263 13.77 -10.97 22.49
CA PRO A 263 13.53 -11.61 23.78
C PRO A 263 13.30 -13.13 23.73
N TYR A 264 13.02 -13.70 22.55
CA TYR A 264 12.82 -15.14 22.37
C TYR A 264 14.10 -15.89 22.01
N SER A 265 15.19 -15.17 21.75
CA SER A 265 16.47 -15.75 21.40
C SER A 265 17.25 -16.19 22.65
N PRO A 266 17.99 -17.32 22.60
CA PRO A 266 19.00 -17.62 23.62
C PRO A 266 19.98 -16.46 23.81
N ALA A 267 20.49 -16.27 25.03
CA ALA A 267 21.42 -15.18 25.33
C ALA A 267 22.68 -15.19 24.42
N ALA A 268 23.17 -16.37 24.06
CA ALA A 268 24.32 -16.53 23.16
C ALA A 268 24.06 -16.03 21.72
N ASP A 269 22.80 -16.06 21.27
CA ASP A 269 22.38 -15.71 19.92
C ASP A 269 21.85 -14.28 19.81
N THR A 270 21.68 -13.58 20.94
CA THR A 270 21.02 -12.26 21.02
C THR A 270 21.75 -11.21 20.18
N ALA A 271 23.09 -11.16 20.25
CA ALA A 271 23.88 -10.20 19.47
C ALA A 271 23.79 -10.47 17.96
N THR A 272 23.90 -11.74 17.56
CA THR A 272 23.75 -12.18 16.16
C THR A 272 22.37 -11.85 15.62
N LEU A 273 21.32 -12.16 16.38
CA LEU A 273 19.94 -11.86 15.99
C LEU A 273 19.69 -10.36 15.87
N SER A 274 20.17 -9.57 16.83
CA SER A 274 20.03 -8.11 16.79
C SER A 274 20.70 -7.53 15.54
N ASN A 275 21.91 -7.98 15.21
CA ASN A 275 22.60 -7.51 14.01
C ASN A 275 21.87 -7.87 12.72
N LEU A 276 21.37 -9.11 12.62
CA LEU A 276 20.58 -9.55 11.47
C LEU A 276 19.27 -8.75 11.34
N ILE A 277 18.57 -8.52 12.45
CA ILE A 277 17.33 -7.72 12.48
C ILE A 277 17.60 -6.28 12.04
N ASP A 278 18.66 -5.64 12.53
CA ASP A 278 19.01 -4.27 12.13
C ASP A 278 19.25 -4.19 10.61
N ARG A 279 19.96 -5.18 10.03
CA ARG A 279 20.19 -5.26 8.59
C ARG A 279 18.90 -5.49 7.80
N VAL A 280 18.07 -6.43 8.25
CA VAL A 280 16.77 -6.75 7.63
C VAL A 280 15.83 -5.55 7.68
N ASN A 281 15.69 -4.88 8.82
CA ASN A 281 14.87 -3.67 8.94
C ASN A 281 15.35 -2.60 7.95
N ARG A 282 16.66 -2.35 7.84
CA ARG A 282 17.17 -1.33 6.91
C ARG A 282 16.86 -1.65 5.44
N LEU A 283 16.89 -2.93 5.05
CA LEU A 283 16.49 -3.38 3.71
C LEU A 283 15.00 -3.18 3.45
N ILE A 284 14.15 -3.40 4.47
CA ILE A 284 12.71 -3.13 4.38
C ILE A 284 12.43 -1.62 4.29
N GLU A 285 13.25 -0.81 4.94
CA GLU A 285 13.14 0.65 4.98
C GLU A 285 13.65 1.34 3.70
N ASP A 286 14.55 0.73 2.94
CA ASP A 286 15.11 1.28 1.69
C ASP A 286 14.04 1.76 0.68
N PRO A 287 13.04 0.94 0.28
CA PRO A 287 11.97 1.41 -0.60
C PRO A 287 11.01 2.41 0.08
N LEU A 288 11.05 2.55 1.41
CA LEU A 288 10.23 3.50 2.17
C LEU A 288 10.88 4.88 2.30
N GLU A 289 12.15 5.02 1.87
CA GLU A 289 12.97 6.22 1.94
C GLU A 289 12.45 7.38 1.08
N ASP A 290 11.39 7.19 0.27
CA ASP A 290 10.70 8.25 -0.48
C ASP A 290 9.99 9.22 0.48
N SER A 291 10.79 10.09 1.08
CA SER A 291 10.50 10.89 2.28
C SER A 291 10.68 12.38 2.04
N GLY A 292 10.57 12.80 0.78
CA GLY A 292 10.57 14.20 0.39
C GLY A 292 9.20 14.87 0.59
N LEU A 293 9.13 16.10 0.10
CA LEU A 293 7.89 16.84 -0.11
C LEU A 293 6.96 16.09 -1.08
N PRO A 294 5.68 16.49 -1.22
CA PRO A 294 4.77 15.88 -2.18
C PRO A 294 5.38 15.77 -3.58
N THR A 295 5.02 14.71 -4.31
CA THR A 295 5.53 14.48 -5.67
C THR A 295 5.38 15.74 -6.55
N GLY A 296 6.47 16.14 -7.20
CA GLY A 296 6.52 17.35 -8.03
C GLY A 296 6.88 18.63 -7.29
N VAL A 297 7.05 18.58 -5.96
CA VAL A 297 7.51 19.71 -5.14
C VAL A 297 8.99 19.50 -4.78
N GLY A 298 9.86 20.35 -5.33
CA GLY A 298 11.31 20.26 -5.10
C GLY A 298 11.80 20.94 -3.83
N GLU A 299 11.05 21.90 -3.29
CA GLU A 299 11.44 22.70 -2.11
C GLU A 299 10.22 23.15 -1.31
N GLU A 300 10.45 23.44 -0.02
CA GLU A 300 9.40 23.97 0.86
C GLU A 300 8.89 25.31 0.31
N THR A 301 7.59 25.51 0.40
CA THR A 301 6.93 26.71 -0.10
C THR A 301 5.98 27.27 0.96
N PRO A 302 5.64 28.56 0.94
CA PRO A 302 4.64 29.13 1.84
C PRO A 302 3.37 28.26 1.87
N GLY A 303 3.02 27.72 3.04
CA GLY A 303 1.88 26.82 3.24
C GLY A 303 2.21 25.33 3.31
N LEU A 304 3.42 24.94 2.93
CA LEU A 304 3.87 23.55 2.84
C LEU A 304 5.30 23.43 3.39
N VAL A 305 5.40 22.88 4.60
CA VAL A 305 6.68 22.63 5.29
C VAL A 305 6.80 21.14 5.61
N GLN A 306 8.00 20.58 5.46
CA GLN A 306 8.25 19.18 5.77
C GLN A 306 8.38 19.00 7.28
N ALA A 307 7.51 18.17 7.85
CA ALA A 307 7.44 17.97 9.29
C ALA A 307 8.41 16.89 9.79
N ALA A 308 8.81 15.96 8.94
CA ALA A 308 9.77 14.92 9.29
C ALA A 308 10.74 14.53 8.19
N GLU A 309 11.88 14.01 8.63
CA GLU A 309 12.90 13.36 7.82
C GLU A 309 13.07 11.91 8.28
N ALA A 310 13.41 11.03 7.33
CA ALA A 310 13.66 9.64 7.65
C ALA A 310 14.91 9.53 8.54
N SER A 311 14.76 8.85 9.66
CA SER A 311 15.88 8.47 10.52
C SER A 311 15.99 6.96 10.50
N PHE A 312 17.15 6.45 10.11
CA PHE A 312 17.44 5.01 10.07
C PHE A 312 18.35 4.58 11.22
N GLN A 313 18.18 3.35 11.71
CA GLN A 313 19.10 2.78 12.71
C GLN A 313 20.47 2.53 12.06
N LEU A 314 20.47 1.98 10.85
CA LEU A 314 21.63 1.84 9.99
C LEU A 314 21.49 2.84 8.85
N GLN A 315 22.46 3.74 8.70
CA GLN A 315 22.41 4.77 7.66
C GLN A 315 22.56 4.16 6.26
N GLU A 316 23.62 3.36 6.09
CA GLU A 316 23.88 2.66 4.83
C GLU A 316 22.98 1.43 4.68
N VAL A 317 22.48 1.22 3.46
CA VAL A 317 21.76 0.00 3.09
C VAL A 317 22.78 -1.15 3.07
N PRO A 318 22.64 -2.17 3.94
CA PRO A 318 23.58 -3.27 3.99
C PRO A 318 23.37 -4.22 2.79
N ALA A 319 24.33 -5.12 2.57
CA ALA A 319 24.10 -6.24 1.66
C ALA A 319 22.98 -7.16 2.20
N ASP A 320 22.22 -7.76 1.29
CA ASP A 320 21.21 -8.78 1.59
C ASP A 320 21.78 -9.85 2.52
N PRO A 321 21.00 -10.34 3.51
CA PRO A 321 21.37 -11.53 4.26
C PRO A 321 21.63 -12.70 3.31
N THR A 322 22.56 -13.56 3.68
CA THR A 322 22.81 -14.83 3.01
C THR A 322 21.64 -15.79 3.21
N PRO A 323 21.43 -16.78 2.31
CA PRO A 323 20.44 -17.82 2.51
C PRO A 323 20.59 -18.56 3.85
N GLN A 324 21.83 -18.76 4.30
CA GLN A 324 22.12 -19.40 5.59
C GLN A 324 21.70 -18.54 6.79
N GLU A 325 21.92 -17.22 6.74
CA GLU A 325 21.43 -16.30 7.79
C GLU A 325 19.89 -16.31 7.85
N MET A 326 19.22 -16.31 6.70
CA MET A 326 17.75 -16.39 6.63
C MET A 326 17.22 -17.72 7.15
N LEU A 327 17.81 -18.85 6.74
CA LEU A 327 17.44 -20.18 7.25
C LEU A 327 17.69 -20.28 8.76
N TRP A 328 18.79 -19.73 9.27
CA TRP A 328 19.07 -19.69 10.69
C TRP A 328 17.98 -18.92 11.45
N LEU A 329 17.56 -17.76 10.94
CA LEU A 329 16.47 -16.94 11.50
C LEU A 329 15.14 -17.69 11.50
N LEU A 330 14.78 -18.32 10.38
CA LEU A 330 13.52 -19.06 10.23
C LEU A 330 13.44 -20.29 11.14
N ASN A 331 14.57 -20.86 11.52
CA ASN A 331 14.65 -21.97 12.47
C ASN A 331 14.80 -21.51 13.94
N ARG A 332 14.75 -20.21 14.25
CA ARG A 332 14.72 -19.74 15.64
C ARG A 332 13.33 -19.94 16.27
N PRO A 333 13.25 -20.38 17.54
CA PRO A 333 11.99 -20.52 18.25
C PRO A 333 11.39 -19.15 18.61
N VAL A 334 10.09 -18.98 18.34
CA VAL A 334 9.29 -17.82 18.75
C VAL A 334 7.98 -18.37 19.33
N SER A 335 7.91 -18.41 20.66
CA SER A 335 6.79 -19.07 21.36
C SER A 335 5.48 -18.30 21.30
N ASP A 336 5.51 -17.01 20.95
CA ASP A 336 4.30 -16.19 20.72
C ASP A 336 3.89 -16.20 19.24
N PRO A 337 2.76 -16.86 18.88
CA PRO A 337 2.27 -16.91 17.50
C PRO A 337 1.97 -15.53 16.90
N THR A 338 1.57 -14.55 17.71
CA THR A 338 1.21 -13.21 17.27
C THR A 338 2.45 -12.47 16.78
N ILE A 339 3.54 -12.54 17.56
CA ILE A 339 4.83 -11.94 17.20
C ILE A 339 5.44 -12.65 15.98
N ALA A 340 5.42 -13.98 15.99
CA ALA A 340 5.94 -14.78 14.88
C ALA A 340 5.18 -14.49 13.57
N ASN A 341 3.85 -14.36 13.63
CA ASN A 341 3.05 -13.98 12.46
C ASN A 341 3.34 -12.54 11.99
N ALA A 342 3.45 -11.59 12.91
CA ALA A 342 3.78 -10.21 12.55
C ALA A 342 5.16 -10.12 11.86
N ALA A 343 6.15 -10.87 12.34
CA ALA A 343 7.46 -10.96 11.70
C ALA A 343 7.38 -11.60 10.31
N ALA A 344 6.68 -12.73 10.17
CA ALA A 344 6.51 -13.40 8.88
C ALA A 344 5.79 -12.55 7.83
N ASN A 345 4.95 -11.59 8.24
CA ASN A 345 4.29 -10.65 7.32
C ASN A 345 5.25 -9.60 6.72
N VAL A 346 6.34 -9.25 7.41
CA VAL A 346 7.26 -8.19 6.96
C VAL A 346 8.53 -8.73 6.30
N LEU A 347 8.94 -9.96 6.65
CA LEU A 347 10.11 -10.61 6.05
C LEU A 347 10.08 -10.76 4.52
N PRO A 348 8.92 -10.92 3.84
CA PRO A 348 8.85 -11.00 2.37
C PRO A 348 9.41 -9.80 1.62
N ALA A 349 9.59 -8.65 2.28
CA ALA A 349 10.28 -7.51 1.69
C ALA A 349 11.80 -7.75 1.49
N VAL A 350 12.39 -8.78 2.12
CA VAL A 350 13.79 -9.18 1.89
C VAL A 350 13.86 -10.30 0.86
N ARG A 351 14.49 -10.01 -0.29
CA ARG A 351 14.54 -10.93 -1.44
C ARG A 351 15.13 -12.30 -1.10
N THR A 352 16.17 -12.37 -0.26
CA THR A 352 16.79 -13.65 0.09
C THR A 352 15.84 -14.62 0.79
N LEU A 353 14.74 -14.13 1.41
CA LEU A 353 13.72 -15.00 2.00
C LEU A 353 13.18 -16.01 0.98
N GLU A 354 13.03 -15.62 -0.29
CA GLU A 354 12.46 -16.46 -1.34
C GLU A 354 13.23 -17.79 -1.49
N THR A 355 14.53 -17.80 -1.19
CA THR A 355 15.35 -19.03 -1.25
C THR A 355 14.90 -20.10 -0.26
N ALA A 356 14.28 -19.71 0.86
CA ALA A 356 13.77 -20.60 1.88
C ALA A 356 12.24 -20.73 1.85
N SER A 357 11.52 -19.64 1.58
CA SER A 357 10.04 -19.62 1.59
C SER A 357 9.52 -18.57 0.60
N ALA A 358 9.39 -18.97 -0.66
CA ALA A 358 8.77 -18.19 -1.73
C ALA A 358 7.25 -18.41 -1.82
N TYR A 359 6.75 -19.61 -1.50
CA TYR A 359 5.33 -19.94 -1.60
C TYR A 359 4.89 -20.95 -0.53
N VAL A 360 3.59 -21.03 -0.26
CA VAL A 360 2.98 -22.10 0.56
C VAL A 360 2.01 -22.89 -0.30
N MET A 361 2.37 -24.13 -0.63
CA MET A 361 1.50 -25.06 -1.34
C MET A 361 0.40 -25.58 -0.41
N ARG A 362 -0.78 -25.86 -0.97
CA ARG A 362 -1.85 -26.61 -0.31
C ARG A 362 -2.05 -27.94 -1.03
N VAL A 363 -1.79 -29.05 -0.35
CA VAL A 363 -1.94 -30.41 -0.87
C VAL A 363 -3.11 -31.08 -0.15
N CYS A 364 -4.11 -31.55 -0.89
CA CYS A 364 -5.29 -32.22 -0.31
C CYS A 364 -5.60 -33.54 -1.01
N GLU A 365 -6.42 -34.37 -0.39
CA GLU A 365 -6.86 -35.63 -1.00
C GLU A 365 -7.76 -35.41 -2.23
N PRO A 366 -7.72 -36.32 -3.23
CA PRO A 366 -6.84 -37.49 -3.32
C PRO A 366 -5.40 -37.13 -3.69
N LEU A 367 -4.42 -37.67 -2.94
CA LEU A 367 -3.00 -37.37 -3.16
C LEU A 367 -2.47 -37.97 -4.47
N ASP A 368 -1.74 -37.15 -5.23
CA ASP A 368 -0.89 -37.58 -6.33
C ASP A 368 0.16 -38.60 -5.87
N PRO A 369 0.56 -39.59 -6.69
CA PRO A 369 1.65 -40.51 -6.35
C PRO A 369 2.93 -39.84 -5.88
N LEU A 370 3.39 -38.76 -6.53
CA LEU A 370 4.58 -38.02 -6.13
C LEU A 370 4.37 -37.30 -4.79
N ALA A 371 3.23 -36.64 -4.62
CA ALA A 371 2.87 -36.00 -3.36
C ALA A 371 2.84 -37.01 -2.19
N ARG A 372 2.26 -38.19 -2.42
CA ARG A 372 2.20 -39.28 -1.44
C ARG A 372 3.60 -39.79 -1.10
N GLU A 373 4.45 -40.01 -2.10
CA GLU A 373 5.83 -40.47 -1.90
C GLU A 373 6.63 -39.47 -1.05
N TRP A 374 6.49 -38.17 -1.33
CA TRP A 374 7.15 -37.11 -0.57
C TRP A 374 6.61 -36.97 0.86
N LEU A 375 5.28 -36.92 1.02
CA LEU A 375 4.63 -36.78 2.33
C LEU A 375 4.92 -37.97 3.26
N ASN A 376 5.12 -39.19 2.71
CA ASN A 376 5.49 -40.37 3.48
C ASN A 376 6.85 -40.26 4.19
N ARG A 377 7.71 -39.32 3.76
CA ARG A 377 9.01 -39.04 4.40
C ARG A 377 8.93 -37.95 5.46
N CYS A 378 7.76 -37.35 5.64
CA CYS A 378 7.55 -36.33 6.67
C CYS A 378 7.40 -36.96 8.04
N ILE A 379 8.05 -36.37 9.04
CA ILE A 379 8.00 -36.80 10.43
C ILE A 379 7.38 -35.70 11.30
N PRO A 380 6.74 -36.02 12.43
CA PRO A 380 6.31 -35.02 13.40
C PRO A 380 7.49 -34.14 13.85
N ALA A 381 7.28 -32.83 13.82
CA ALA A 381 8.25 -31.87 14.35
C ALA A 381 8.39 -32.05 15.88
N ALA A 382 9.61 -31.90 16.39
CA ALA A 382 9.85 -31.94 17.83
C ALA A 382 9.11 -30.78 18.53
N LYS A 383 8.72 -30.95 19.80
CA LYS A 383 7.94 -29.95 20.55
C LYS A 383 8.59 -28.56 20.58
N ASN A 384 9.92 -28.47 20.63
CA ASN A 384 10.62 -27.19 20.62
C ASN A 384 10.75 -26.59 19.20
N ASP A 385 10.65 -27.43 18.17
CA ASP A 385 10.74 -27.02 16.76
C ASP A 385 9.40 -26.50 16.23
N THR A 386 8.26 -26.91 16.80
CA THR A 386 6.94 -26.36 16.40
C THR A 386 6.82 -24.85 16.60
N ALA A 387 7.71 -24.25 17.39
CA ALA A 387 7.81 -22.81 17.60
C ALA A 387 8.75 -22.11 16.61
N ALA A 388 9.39 -22.82 15.67
CA ALA A 388 10.27 -22.20 14.67
C ALA A 388 9.50 -21.12 13.87
N LEU A 389 10.14 -19.97 13.68
CA LEU A 389 9.55 -18.82 12.98
C LEU A 389 8.99 -19.20 11.60
N GLY A 390 9.65 -20.11 10.87
CA GLY A 390 9.24 -20.58 9.56
C GLY A 390 7.87 -21.28 9.52
N PHE A 391 7.39 -21.86 10.63
CA PHE A 391 6.02 -22.39 10.72
C PHE A 391 4.94 -21.29 10.66
N SER A 392 5.31 -20.02 10.77
CA SER A 392 4.37 -18.90 10.64
C SER A 392 3.84 -18.75 9.23
N PHE A 393 4.65 -19.04 8.20
CA PHE A 393 4.22 -18.95 6.80
C PHE A 393 3.07 -19.91 6.48
N PRO A 394 3.20 -21.25 6.69
CA PRO A 394 2.10 -22.16 6.41
C PRO A 394 0.92 -21.93 7.36
N ARG A 395 1.17 -21.48 8.61
CA ARG A 395 0.09 -21.18 9.58
C ARG A 395 -0.83 -20.07 9.11
N GLN A 396 -0.28 -19.04 8.46
CA GLN A 396 -1.07 -17.92 7.92
C GLN A 396 -1.87 -18.30 6.68
N SER A 397 -1.46 -19.35 5.97
CA SER A 397 -2.15 -19.84 4.78
C SER A 397 -3.28 -20.83 5.09
N VAL A 398 -3.34 -21.37 6.32
CA VAL A 398 -4.43 -22.25 6.75
C VAL A 398 -5.76 -21.53 6.61
N HIS A 399 -6.73 -22.17 5.96
CA HIS A 399 -8.06 -21.58 5.81
C HIS A 399 -8.76 -21.43 7.16
N ASN A 400 -9.58 -20.38 7.30
CA ASN A 400 -10.22 -20.02 8.57
C ASN A 400 -11.16 -21.11 9.16
N ASP A 401 -11.63 -22.03 8.33
CA ASP A 401 -12.49 -23.15 8.70
C ASP A 401 -11.72 -24.44 9.04
N GLU A 402 -10.41 -24.48 8.81
CA GLU A 402 -9.54 -25.63 9.09
C GLU A 402 -8.78 -25.47 10.42
N LYS A 403 -8.55 -26.58 11.12
CA LYS A 403 -7.78 -26.59 12.38
C LYS A 403 -6.46 -27.31 12.21
N ILE A 404 -5.39 -26.70 12.71
CA ILE A 404 -4.05 -27.31 12.75
C ILE A 404 -4.07 -28.53 13.66
N VAL A 405 -3.67 -29.69 13.14
CA VAL A 405 -3.57 -30.94 13.90
C VAL A 405 -2.12 -31.36 14.14
N ARG A 406 -1.22 -31.12 13.18
CA ARG A 406 0.19 -31.53 13.28
C ARG A 406 1.13 -30.53 12.62
N TYR A 407 2.32 -30.41 13.19
CA TYR A 407 3.49 -29.77 12.61
C TYR A 407 4.45 -30.86 12.17
N LEU A 408 4.93 -30.79 10.92
CA LEU A 408 5.77 -31.82 10.32
C LEU A 408 7.04 -31.20 9.73
N ARG A 409 8.08 -32.02 9.63
CA ARG A 409 9.34 -31.75 8.92
C ARG A 409 9.56 -32.81 7.85
N HIS A 410 10.13 -32.43 6.73
CA HIS A 410 10.59 -33.37 5.72
C HIS A 410 11.97 -33.96 6.12
N THR A 411 12.26 -35.19 5.69
CA THR A 411 13.57 -35.84 5.90
C THR A 411 14.30 -36.01 4.57
N LEU A 412 15.58 -35.62 4.52
CA LEU A 412 16.46 -35.78 3.36
C LEU A 412 16.81 -37.26 3.10
N PRO A 413 17.32 -37.63 1.89
CA PRO A 413 17.53 -39.03 1.53
C PRO A 413 18.50 -39.78 2.45
N ASP A 414 19.37 -39.06 3.13
CA ASP A 414 20.30 -39.57 4.15
C ASP A 414 19.67 -39.71 5.55
N GLY A 415 18.39 -39.35 5.71
CA GLY A 415 17.63 -39.41 6.97
C GLY A 415 17.76 -38.16 7.84
N SER A 416 18.55 -37.15 7.44
CA SER A 416 18.63 -35.88 8.17
C SER A 416 17.36 -35.03 7.98
N ILE A 417 17.14 -34.05 8.86
CA ILE A 417 15.98 -33.14 8.77
C ILE A 417 16.25 -32.08 7.70
N ASP A 418 15.23 -31.78 6.89
CA ASP A 418 15.26 -30.65 5.98
C ASP A 418 14.91 -29.35 6.72
N ASP A 419 15.92 -28.51 6.95
CA ASP A 419 15.80 -27.22 7.63
C ASP A 419 15.16 -26.12 6.77
N THR A 420 14.85 -26.42 5.50
CA THR A 420 14.28 -25.46 4.53
C THR A 420 12.77 -25.56 4.38
N THR A 421 12.15 -26.59 4.97
CA THR A 421 10.74 -26.90 4.76
C THR A 421 9.96 -26.98 6.08
N TRP A 422 8.85 -26.26 6.16
CA TRP A 422 7.89 -26.26 7.26
C TRP A 422 6.51 -26.71 6.77
N ILE A 423 5.91 -27.67 7.47
CA ILE A 423 4.68 -28.32 7.02
C ILE A 423 3.64 -28.33 8.15
N ILE A 424 2.41 -27.97 7.81
CA ILE A 424 1.26 -28.06 8.71
C ILE A 424 0.22 -28.99 8.11
N GLU A 425 -0.29 -29.92 8.89
CA GLU A 425 -1.47 -30.71 8.56
C GLU A 425 -2.69 -30.18 9.31
N THR A 426 -3.84 -30.17 8.64
CA THR A 426 -5.14 -29.78 9.20
C THR A 426 -6.10 -30.97 9.40
N ASP A 427 -7.17 -30.74 10.15
CA ASP A 427 -8.26 -31.71 10.34
C ASP A 427 -9.01 -32.05 9.04
N ALA A 428 -8.96 -31.17 8.04
CA ALA A 428 -9.44 -31.41 6.68
C ALA A 428 -8.52 -32.32 5.83
N LYS A 429 -7.45 -32.87 6.43
CA LYS A 429 -6.43 -33.67 5.71
C LYS A 429 -5.73 -32.89 4.60
N ALA A 430 -5.65 -31.57 4.75
CA ALA A 430 -4.83 -30.72 3.91
C ALA A 430 -3.45 -30.52 4.54
N PHE A 431 -2.44 -30.43 3.69
CA PHE A 431 -1.06 -30.11 4.05
C PHE A 431 -0.68 -28.75 3.47
N TYR A 432 -0.22 -27.85 4.32
CA TYR A 432 0.34 -26.55 3.96
C TYR A 432 1.86 -26.64 4.04
N VAL A 433 2.54 -26.48 2.91
CA VAL A 433 3.98 -26.76 2.75
C VAL A 433 4.69 -25.51 2.23
N THR A 434 5.69 -25.01 2.96
CA THR A 434 6.57 -23.96 2.42
C THR A 434 7.47 -24.51 1.33
N VAL A 435 7.68 -23.73 0.28
CA VAL A 435 8.68 -24.01 -0.76
C VAL A 435 9.50 -22.77 -1.05
N GLY A 436 10.82 -22.93 -1.17
CA GLY A 436 11.72 -21.90 -1.65
C GLY A 436 11.81 -21.83 -3.18
N THR A 437 12.74 -21.03 -3.69
CA THR A 437 13.10 -20.99 -5.12
C THR A 437 14.07 -22.10 -5.53
N ARG A 438 14.50 -22.93 -4.58
CA ARG A 438 15.32 -24.12 -4.80
C ARG A 438 14.97 -25.19 -3.76
N VAL A 439 15.35 -26.43 -4.05
CA VAL A 439 15.23 -27.56 -3.12
C VAL A 439 16.54 -28.36 -3.13
N PRO A 440 16.86 -29.13 -2.07
CA PRO A 440 18.10 -29.91 -2.00
C PRO A 440 18.06 -31.20 -2.85
N ALA A 441 17.56 -31.10 -4.09
CA ALA A 441 17.52 -32.19 -5.06
C ALA A 441 18.89 -32.45 -5.70
N SER A 442 19.01 -33.47 -6.54
CA SER A 442 20.27 -33.76 -7.24
C SER A 442 20.06 -34.28 -8.66
N GLY A 443 20.95 -33.88 -9.57
CA GLY A 443 20.91 -34.31 -10.97
C GLY A 443 19.87 -33.53 -11.77
N THR A 444 18.94 -34.22 -12.45
CA THR A 444 17.97 -33.57 -13.35
C THR A 444 16.54 -34.03 -13.13
N LEU A 445 15.58 -33.18 -13.50
CA LEU A 445 14.15 -33.51 -13.53
C LEU A 445 13.85 -34.72 -14.44
N THR A 446 13.12 -35.71 -13.92
CA THR A 446 12.68 -36.92 -14.67
C THR A 446 11.16 -37.09 -14.75
N GLU A 447 10.43 -36.65 -13.72
CA GLU A 447 8.97 -36.68 -13.65
C GLU A 447 8.46 -35.45 -12.89
N LEU A 448 7.30 -34.92 -13.25
CA LEU A 448 6.66 -33.81 -12.54
C LEU A 448 5.13 -33.93 -12.57
N ALA A 449 4.49 -33.57 -11.47
CA ALA A 449 3.05 -33.41 -11.35
C ALA A 449 2.75 -32.03 -10.76
N VAL A 450 1.86 -31.26 -11.38
CA VAL A 450 1.49 -29.91 -10.95
C VAL A 450 -0.02 -29.73 -11.00
N ASP A 451 -0.57 -29.20 -9.92
CA ASP A 451 -1.94 -28.71 -9.82
C ASP A 451 -1.94 -27.19 -9.59
N THR A 452 -3.13 -26.61 -9.45
CA THR A 452 -3.35 -25.19 -9.12
C THR A 452 -2.79 -24.78 -7.76
N THR A 453 -2.67 -25.70 -6.80
CA THR A 453 -2.24 -25.38 -5.43
C THR A 453 -1.00 -26.15 -4.94
N TRP A 454 -0.47 -27.07 -5.75
CA TRP A 454 0.68 -27.90 -5.37
C TRP A 454 1.46 -28.38 -6.59
N GLY A 455 2.70 -28.81 -6.38
CA GLY A 455 3.56 -29.34 -7.41
C GLY A 455 4.66 -30.18 -6.79
N PHE A 456 4.99 -31.29 -7.45
CA PHE A 456 6.06 -32.19 -7.05
C PHE A 456 6.83 -32.65 -8.27
N PHE A 457 8.10 -32.98 -8.08
CA PHE A 457 8.92 -33.55 -9.12
C PHE A 457 9.86 -34.63 -8.59
N LYS A 458 10.28 -35.53 -9.47
CA LYS A 458 11.26 -36.57 -9.22
C LYS A 458 12.56 -36.24 -9.92
N ASP A 459 13.65 -36.27 -9.18
CA ASP A 459 14.98 -36.07 -9.73
C ASP A 459 15.58 -37.38 -10.29
N SER A 460 16.74 -37.30 -10.92
CA SER A 460 17.40 -38.47 -11.54
C SER A 460 17.99 -39.45 -10.52
N THR A 461 18.05 -39.09 -9.24
CA THR A 461 18.39 -40.03 -8.16
C THR A 461 17.18 -40.82 -7.68
N GLY A 462 15.98 -40.47 -8.17
CA GLY A 462 14.72 -41.07 -7.78
C GLY A 462 14.09 -40.44 -6.54
N ALA A 463 14.69 -39.38 -5.97
CA ALA A 463 14.09 -38.64 -4.87
C ALA A 463 12.99 -37.72 -5.39
N VAL A 464 11.86 -37.68 -4.67
CA VAL A 464 10.78 -36.73 -4.93
C VAL A 464 10.98 -35.49 -4.09
N TRP A 465 10.61 -34.34 -4.63
CA TRP A 465 10.70 -33.04 -4.01
C TRP A 465 9.46 -32.21 -4.30
N ALA A 466 9.12 -31.30 -3.39
CA ALA A 466 8.19 -30.22 -3.68
C ALA A 466 8.74 -29.36 -4.83
N LEU A 467 7.87 -28.90 -5.72
CA LEU A 467 8.28 -28.04 -6.83
C LEU A 467 8.61 -26.64 -6.29
N PRO A 468 9.86 -26.15 -6.45
CA PRO A 468 10.23 -24.81 -6.00
C PRO A 468 9.45 -23.75 -6.77
N SER A 469 9.23 -22.58 -6.16
CA SER A 469 8.49 -21.47 -6.77
C SER A 469 9.40 -20.52 -7.53
N SER A 470 8.86 -19.86 -8.56
CA SER A 470 9.54 -18.84 -9.39
C SER A 470 9.75 -17.49 -8.67
N GLY A 471 9.15 -17.27 -7.48
CA GLY A 471 9.29 -16.05 -6.69
C GLY A 471 8.16 -15.87 -5.68
N TYR A 472 8.24 -14.82 -4.85
CA TYR A 472 7.29 -14.65 -3.74
C TYR A 472 5.82 -14.61 -4.18
N ASN A 473 5.01 -15.46 -3.54
CA ASN A 473 3.58 -15.63 -3.81
C ASN A 473 3.24 -15.94 -5.29
N ARG A 474 4.18 -16.52 -6.03
CA ARG A 474 3.97 -16.97 -7.41
C ARG A 474 3.94 -18.49 -7.45
N TYR A 475 2.92 -19.04 -8.10
CA TYR A 475 2.83 -20.48 -8.29
C TYR A 475 2.28 -20.82 -9.66
N TYR A 476 2.49 -22.08 -10.02
CA TYR A 476 2.29 -22.57 -11.38
C TYR A 476 0.84 -22.88 -11.68
N ASN A 477 0.49 -22.77 -12.96
CA ASN A 477 -0.80 -23.18 -13.49
C ASN A 477 -0.62 -23.64 -14.94
N SER A 478 -1.60 -24.35 -15.50
CA SER A 478 -1.60 -24.89 -16.86
C SER A 478 -2.98 -24.74 -17.52
N GLY A 479 -3.12 -25.12 -18.80
CA GLY A 479 -4.41 -25.09 -19.52
C GLY A 479 -4.78 -23.75 -20.18
N TYR A 480 -3.88 -22.76 -20.15
CA TYR A 480 -4.08 -21.49 -20.86
C TYR A 480 -2.76 -20.86 -21.30
N GLY A 481 -2.82 -19.79 -22.10
CA GLY A 481 -1.66 -18.97 -22.45
C GLY A 481 -1.51 -17.79 -21.49
N GLY A 482 -0.47 -17.78 -20.66
CA GLY A 482 -0.22 -16.68 -19.72
C GLY A 482 1.02 -16.86 -18.86
N THR A 483 1.15 -16.03 -17.82
CA THR A 483 2.34 -15.95 -16.96
C THR A 483 2.62 -17.26 -16.21
N GLY A 484 1.62 -17.86 -15.55
CA GLY A 484 1.80 -19.12 -14.81
C GLY A 484 2.36 -20.26 -15.66
N PRO A 485 1.76 -20.58 -16.82
CA PRO A 485 2.31 -21.53 -17.79
C PRO A 485 3.73 -21.20 -18.28
N LYS A 486 4.05 -19.91 -18.49
CA LYS A 486 5.40 -19.49 -18.92
C LYS A 486 6.43 -19.74 -17.82
N GLU A 487 6.11 -19.38 -16.58
CA GLU A 487 6.96 -19.61 -15.42
C GLU A 487 7.14 -21.11 -15.18
N LEU A 488 6.08 -21.91 -15.33
CA LEU A 488 6.15 -23.38 -15.23
C LEU A 488 7.13 -23.97 -16.26
N LEU A 489 7.03 -23.54 -17.52
CA LEU A 489 7.97 -23.99 -18.56
C LEU A 489 9.41 -23.60 -18.23
N ALA A 490 9.64 -22.36 -17.76
CA ALA A 490 10.97 -21.89 -17.38
C ALA A 490 11.56 -22.72 -16.23
N THR A 491 10.76 -23.01 -15.21
CA THR A 491 11.14 -23.86 -14.08
C THR A 491 11.44 -25.29 -14.53
N ILE A 492 10.62 -25.88 -15.41
CA ILE A 492 10.87 -27.22 -15.95
C ILE A 492 12.22 -27.29 -16.69
N ILE A 493 12.52 -26.29 -17.52
CA ILE A 493 13.79 -26.22 -18.26
C ILE A 493 14.98 -26.08 -17.30
N ALA A 494 14.84 -25.24 -16.27
CA ALA A 494 15.87 -25.04 -15.26
C ALA A 494 16.14 -26.35 -14.48
N LEU A 495 15.09 -27.00 -13.96
CA LEU A 495 15.20 -28.24 -13.19
C LEU A 495 15.65 -29.44 -14.04
N HIS A 496 15.36 -29.43 -15.34
CA HIS A 496 15.89 -30.43 -16.28
C HIS A 496 17.39 -30.25 -16.54
N THR A 497 17.91 -29.04 -16.35
CA THR A 497 19.35 -28.75 -16.43
C THR A 497 20.05 -29.06 -15.11
N ASP A 498 19.48 -28.60 -14.00
CA ASP A 498 19.96 -28.81 -12.64
C ASP A 498 18.76 -28.83 -11.67
N ALA A 499 18.47 -30.01 -11.12
CA ALA A 499 17.37 -30.22 -10.19
C ALA A 499 17.52 -29.39 -8.89
N ALA A 500 18.73 -29.00 -8.51
CA ALA A 500 19.01 -28.18 -7.33
C ALA A 500 19.06 -26.68 -7.64
N GLY A 501 18.93 -26.30 -8.92
CA GLY A 501 19.09 -24.94 -9.39
C GLY A 501 18.05 -23.98 -8.81
N ASP A 502 18.47 -22.73 -8.60
CA ASP A 502 17.56 -21.65 -8.19
C ASP A 502 16.71 -21.20 -9.38
N VAL A 503 15.39 -21.40 -9.28
CA VAL A 503 14.46 -21.12 -10.38
C VAL A 503 13.93 -19.69 -10.41
N ALA A 504 14.31 -18.82 -9.46
CA ALA A 504 13.82 -17.44 -9.40
C ALA A 504 14.14 -16.61 -10.66
N SER A 505 15.32 -16.87 -11.23
CA SER A 505 15.83 -16.20 -12.43
C SER A 505 15.53 -16.95 -13.73
N ALA A 506 14.86 -18.11 -13.66
CA ALA A 506 14.53 -18.90 -14.84
C ALA A 506 13.58 -18.13 -15.76
N ARG A 507 13.94 -18.00 -17.04
CA ARG A 507 13.14 -17.30 -18.06
C ARG A 507 13.08 -18.12 -19.34
N VAL A 508 12.01 -17.93 -20.11
CA VAL A 508 11.83 -18.48 -21.45
C VAL A 508 11.72 -17.37 -22.47
N ASP A 509 12.10 -17.62 -23.72
CA ASP A 509 11.96 -16.66 -24.81
C ASP A 509 10.48 -16.26 -24.98
N ASP A 510 10.26 -14.97 -25.24
CA ASP A 510 8.94 -14.41 -25.50
C ASP A 510 8.42 -14.81 -26.88
N ASP A 511 9.31 -15.17 -27.82
CA ASP A 511 8.92 -15.74 -29.11
C ASP A 511 8.33 -17.15 -28.95
N GLU A 512 7.00 -17.25 -29.03
CA GLU A 512 6.29 -18.53 -28.90
C GLU A 512 6.69 -19.56 -29.94
N ARG A 513 7.21 -19.14 -31.11
CA ARG A 513 7.64 -20.05 -32.19
C ARG A 513 8.92 -20.81 -31.83
N ARG A 514 9.70 -20.28 -30.90
CA ARG A 514 10.94 -20.89 -30.39
C ARG A 514 10.72 -21.76 -29.17
N ARG A 515 9.49 -21.81 -28.63
CA ARG A 515 9.20 -22.62 -27.46
C ARG A 515 9.14 -24.11 -27.81
N PRO A 516 9.64 -25.00 -26.93
CA PRO A 516 9.62 -26.43 -27.17
C PRO A 516 8.19 -26.96 -27.28
N PRO A 517 7.97 -28.15 -27.88
CA PRO A 517 6.65 -28.79 -27.95
C PRO A 517 5.94 -28.89 -26.60
N LEU A 518 6.72 -28.98 -25.52
CA LEU A 518 6.24 -28.95 -24.15
C LEU A 518 5.38 -27.71 -23.82
N TRP A 519 5.67 -26.55 -24.41
CA TRP A 519 4.84 -25.34 -24.24
C TRP A 519 3.39 -25.58 -24.65
N ARG A 520 3.16 -26.24 -25.78
CA ARG A 520 1.79 -26.55 -26.24
C ARG A 520 1.12 -27.51 -25.28
N TYR A 521 1.86 -28.50 -24.78
CA TYR A 521 1.32 -29.44 -23.80
C TYR A 521 0.88 -28.74 -22.51
N ILE A 522 1.72 -27.86 -21.94
CA ILE A 522 1.40 -27.08 -20.74
C ILE A 522 0.17 -26.18 -20.98
N THR A 523 0.08 -25.49 -22.13
CA THR A 523 -1.01 -24.55 -22.40
C THR A 523 -2.34 -25.21 -22.78
N HIS A 524 -2.35 -26.48 -23.16
CA HIS A 524 -3.57 -27.20 -23.58
C HIS A 524 -4.00 -28.31 -22.61
N THR A 525 -3.32 -28.47 -21.48
CA THR A 525 -3.64 -29.48 -20.47
C THR A 525 -4.04 -28.81 -19.17
N ASP A 526 -5.29 -28.97 -18.79
CA ASP A 526 -5.79 -28.48 -17.50
C ASP A 526 -5.14 -29.22 -16.33
N PRO A 527 -4.97 -28.56 -15.18
CA PRO A 527 -4.49 -29.20 -13.96
C PRO A 527 -5.37 -30.40 -13.52
N PRO A 528 -4.79 -31.49 -12.98
CA PRO A 528 -3.37 -31.70 -12.72
C PRO A 528 -2.59 -32.11 -13.99
N LEU A 529 -1.51 -31.39 -14.28
CA LEU A 529 -0.57 -31.65 -15.35
C LEU A 529 0.45 -32.72 -14.94
N ARG A 530 0.71 -33.71 -15.80
CA ARG A 530 1.77 -34.72 -15.59
C ARG A 530 2.80 -34.70 -16.70
N ILE A 531 4.06 -34.58 -16.34
CA ILE A 531 5.22 -34.55 -17.24
C ILE A 531 6.13 -35.73 -16.88
N GLY A 532 6.63 -36.42 -17.90
CA GLY A 532 7.56 -37.54 -17.75
C GLY A 532 8.55 -37.56 -18.92
N ALA A 533 9.36 -38.61 -19.00
CA ALA A 533 10.49 -38.71 -19.95
C ALA A 533 10.14 -38.34 -21.41
N ALA A 534 9.00 -38.78 -21.93
CA ALA A 534 8.58 -38.48 -23.31
C ALA A 534 8.35 -36.98 -23.56
N HIS A 535 7.83 -36.26 -22.57
CA HIS A 535 7.60 -34.81 -22.65
C HIS A 535 8.91 -34.03 -22.51
N LEU A 536 9.84 -34.52 -21.67
CA LEU A 536 11.13 -33.88 -21.39
C LEU A 536 12.14 -34.06 -22.54
N ALA A 537 12.04 -35.14 -23.33
CA ALA A 537 12.92 -35.39 -24.46
C ALA A 537 12.95 -34.25 -25.51
N GLY A 538 11.87 -33.45 -25.59
CA GLY A 538 11.76 -32.30 -26.49
C GLY A 538 12.38 -31.00 -25.97
N ILE A 539 12.94 -30.97 -24.76
CA ILE A 539 13.63 -29.82 -24.19
C ILE A 539 15.08 -29.73 -24.71
N ALA A 540 15.68 -30.86 -25.09
CA ALA A 540 17.04 -30.91 -25.62
C ALA A 540 17.10 -30.46 -27.09
N LYS A 541 17.43 -29.19 -27.31
CA LYS A 541 18.14 -28.70 -28.51
C LYS A 541 18.79 -27.34 -28.28
#